data_AF-Q32TF5-F1
#
_entry.id   AF-Q32TF5-F1
#
_cell.length_a   1.000
_cell.length_b   1.000
_cell.length_c   1.000
_cell.angle_alpha   90.00
_cell.angle_beta   90.00
_cell.angle_gamma   90.00
#
_symmetry.space_group_name_H-M   'P 1'
#
loop_
_entity.id
_entity.type
_entity.pdbx_description
1 polymer ?
#
loop_
_entity_poly.entity_id
_entity_poly.type
_entity_poly.pdbx_seq_one_letter_code
_entity_poly.pdbx_strand_id
1 'polypeptide(L)'
;MMNVILFLTLSNIFVFNSAQHQINLLSEIVQSRCTQWKVEHGATNISCSEIWNSFESILLSTHTKSACVMKSGLFDDFVYQLFELEQQQQQRHHTIQTEQYFHSQVMNIIRGMCKRLGVCRSLETTFPGYLFDELNWCNGSLTGNTKYGTVCGCDYKSNVVHAFWQSASAEYARRASGNIFVVLNGSVKAPFNENKTFGKIELPLLKHPRVQQLTVKLVHSLEDVNNRQTCESWSLQELANKLNSVHIPFRCIDDPLEFRHYQCIENPGKQLCQFSASTRSNVETLLILFPLVICLTFYTSMN
;
A
#
# COMPACT_ATOMS: atom_id res chain seq x y z
N MET A 1 8.52 -83.86 27.67
CA MET A 1 7.26 -83.15 27.41
C MET A 1 7.57 -81.67 27.39
N MET A 2 7.51 -81.08 26.21
CA MET A 2 8.08 -79.81 25.82
C MET A 2 6.93 -79.05 25.15
N ASN A 3 6.62 -77.83 25.59
CA ASN A 3 5.75 -76.94 24.83
C ASN A 3 6.18 -75.49 25.09
N VAL A 4 6.88 -74.98 24.07
CA VAL A 4 7.24 -73.59 23.86
C VAL A 4 6.04 -72.92 23.19
N ILE A 5 5.47 -71.87 23.79
CA ILE A 5 4.52 -70.99 23.10
C ILE A 5 5.19 -69.63 22.95
N LEU A 6 5.69 -69.41 21.74
CA LEU A 6 6.27 -68.17 21.25
C LEU A 6 5.12 -67.25 20.79
N PHE A 7 4.77 -66.23 21.57
CA PHE A 7 3.83 -65.20 21.12
C PHE A 7 4.59 -64.18 20.25
N LEU A 8 4.37 -64.25 18.94
CA LEU A 8 4.81 -63.26 17.96
C LEU A 8 3.90 -62.03 18.05
N THR A 9 4.42 -60.91 18.57
CA THR A 9 3.76 -59.60 18.46
C THR A 9 4.08 -58.99 17.09
N LEU A 10 3.11 -59.03 16.16
CA LEU A 10 3.12 -58.24 14.94
C LEU A 10 2.78 -56.79 15.28
N SER A 11 3.76 -56.00 15.70
CA SER A 11 3.64 -54.53 15.66
C SER A 11 3.93 -54.05 14.24
N ASN A 12 2.88 -53.90 13.44
CA ASN A 12 2.94 -53.11 12.21
C ASN A 12 3.19 -51.65 12.61
N ILE A 13 4.45 -51.23 12.61
CA ILE A 13 4.82 -49.83 12.65
C ILE A 13 4.60 -49.29 11.24
N PHE A 14 3.38 -48.81 10.97
CA PHE A 14 3.17 -47.87 9.88
C PHE A 14 3.87 -46.56 10.28
N VAL A 15 5.15 -46.45 9.92
CA VAL A 15 5.82 -45.15 9.88
C VAL A 15 5.16 -44.38 8.73
N PHE A 16 4.16 -43.56 9.05
CA PHE A 16 3.79 -42.45 8.18
C PHE A 16 4.99 -41.52 8.12
N ASN A 17 5.87 -41.77 7.16
CA ASN A 17 6.82 -40.77 6.71
C ASN A 17 6.00 -39.73 5.94
N SER A 18 5.32 -38.84 6.67
CA SER A 18 4.86 -37.59 6.08
C SER A 18 6.11 -36.77 5.82
N ALA A 19 6.74 -36.99 4.67
CA ALA A 19 7.57 -35.97 4.07
C ALA A 19 6.67 -34.75 3.93
N GLN A 20 6.80 -33.81 4.86
CA GLN A 20 6.08 -32.55 4.82
C GLN A 20 6.49 -31.88 3.52
N HIS A 21 5.67 -32.02 2.47
CA HIS A 21 5.89 -31.34 1.22
C HIS A 21 5.80 -29.85 1.55
N GLN A 22 6.93 -29.15 1.56
CA GLN A 22 6.95 -27.74 1.92
C GLN A 22 6.38 -26.96 0.76
N ILE A 23 5.10 -26.62 0.86
CA ILE A 23 4.36 -25.90 -0.16
C ILE A 23 4.97 -24.51 -0.36
N ASN A 24 5.16 -24.12 -1.61
CA ASN A 24 5.60 -22.79 -1.97
C ASN A 24 4.42 -21.82 -1.98
N LEU A 25 4.06 -21.31 -0.79
CA LEU A 25 2.97 -20.35 -0.61
C LEU A 25 3.17 -19.06 -1.41
N LEU A 26 4.41 -18.66 -1.71
CA LEU A 26 4.68 -17.49 -2.55
C LEU A 26 4.03 -17.64 -3.93
N SER A 27 4.23 -18.79 -4.58
CA SER A 27 3.65 -19.07 -5.90
C SER A 27 2.13 -19.07 -5.85
N GLU A 28 1.55 -19.74 -4.85
CA GLU A 28 0.10 -19.83 -4.67
C GLU A 28 -0.52 -18.45 -4.46
N ILE A 29 0.07 -17.62 -3.60
CA ILE A 29 -0.46 -16.27 -3.31
C ILE A 29 -0.38 -15.38 -4.56
N VAL A 30 0.75 -15.37 -5.27
CA VAL A 30 0.90 -14.52 -6.47
C VAL A 30 -0.06 -14.95 -7.58
N GLN A 31 -0.19 -16.25 -7.84
CA GLN A 31 -1.10 -16.77 -8.86
C GLN A 31 -2.57 -16.57 -8.47
N SER A 32 -2.93 -16.73 -7.19
CA SER A 32 -4.27 -16.48 -6.68
C SER A 32 -4.64 -15.00 -6.81
N ARG A 33 -3.76 -14.09 -6.41
CA ARG A 33 -3.94 -12.64 -6.59
C ARG A 33 -4.10 -12.30 -8.07
N CYS A 34 -3.23 -12.81 -8.95
CA CYS A 34 -3.39 -12.61 -10.38
C CYS A 34 -4.77 -13.05 -10.89
N THR A 35 -5.25 -14.22 -10.44
CA THR A 35 -6.57 -14.75 -10.82
C THR A 35 -7.69 -13.85 -10.32
N GLN A 36 -7.62 -13.39 -9.07
CA GLN A 36 -8.59 -12.44 -8.51
C GLN A 36 -8.61 -11.13 -9.31
N TRP A 37 -7.45 -10.53 -9.55
CA TRP A 37 -7.33 -9.28 -10.31
C TRP A 37 -7.94 -9.42 -11.71
N LYS A 38 -7.67 -10.54 -12.40
CA LYS A 38 -8.27 -10.84 -13.71
C LYS A 38 -9.79 -10.84 -13.68
N VAL A 39 -10.39 -11.49 -12.67
CA VAL A 39 -11.84 -11.58 -12.53
C VAL A 39 -12.44 -10.20 -12.26
N GLU A 40 -11.85 -9.44 -11.34
CA GLU A 40 -12.31 -8.10 -10.97
C GLU A 40 -12.24 -7.10 -12.14
N HIS A 41 -11.26 -7.27 -13.04
CA HIS A 41 -11.01 -6.36 -14.17
C HIS A 41 -11.45 -6.93 -15.53
N GLY A 42 -12.14 -8.08 -15.57
CA GLY A 42 -12.59 -8.71 -16.81
C GLY A 42 -11.46 -9.13 -17.77
N ALA A 43 -10.25 -9.34 -17.25
CA ALA A 43 -9.06 -9.62 -18.06
C ALA A 43 -8.97 -11.10 -18.45
N THR A 44 -9.25 -11.42 -19.71
CA THR A 44 -9.22 -12.79 -20.24
C THR A 44 -7.86 -13.22 -20.79
N ASN A 45 -7.02 -12.26 -21.19
CA ASN A 45 -5.75 -12.50 -21.90
C ASN A 45 -4.51 -12.55 -21.00
N ILE A 46 -4.67 -12.72 -19.69
CA ILE A 46 -3.57 -12.80 -18.73
C ILE A 46 -3.36 -14.24 -18.29
N SER A 47 -2.15 -14.78 -18.46
CA SER A 47 -1.77 -16.09 -17.94
C SER A 47 -1.03 -15.94 -16.61
N CYS A 48 -1.68 -16.31 -15.50
CA CYS A 48 -1.11 -16.16 -14.17
C CYS A 48 0.09 -17.08 -13.92
N SER A 49 0.08 -18.27 -14.54
CA SER A 49 1.22 -19.17 -14.52
C SER A 49 2.41 -18.60 -15.30
N GLU A 50 2.19 -17.95 -16.45
CA GLU A 50 3.27 -17.30 -17.20
C GLU A 50 3.87 -16.09 -16.46
N ILE A 51 3.03 -15.30 -15.78
CA ILE A 51 3.51 -14.20 -14.92
C ILE A 51 4.38 -14.76 -13.80
N TRP A 52 3.91 -15.81 -13.12
CA TRP A 52 4.67 -16.47 -12.07
C TRP A 52 6.00 -17.04 -12.60
N ASN A 53 5.96 -17.80 -13.70
CA ASN A 53 7.14 -18.42 -14.29
C ASN A 53 8.16 -17.37 -14.73
N SER A 54 7.70 -16.23 -15.28
CA SER A 54 8.55 -15.10 -15.63
C SER A 54 9.23 -14.52 -14.40
N PHE A 55 8.48 -14.26 -13.33
CA PHE A 55 9.04 -13.79 -12.06
C PHE A 55 10.04 -14.78 -11.46
N GLU A 56 9.67 -16.06 -11.37
CA GLU A 56 10.50 -17.12 -10.82
C GLU A 56 11.79 -17.32 -11.62
N SER A 57 11.73 -17.21 -12.95
CA SER A 57 12.92 -17.27 -13.81
C SER A 57 13.94 -16.18 -13.48
N ILE A 58 13.48 -14.97 -13.13
CA ILE A 58 14.37 -13.89 -12.67
C ILE A 58 15.06 -14.30 -11.38
N LEU A 59 14.31 -14.83 -10.40
CA LEU A 59 14.85 -15.28 -9.11
C LEU A 59 15.84 -16.45 -9.25
N LEU A 60 15.66 -17.32 -10.24
CA LEU A 60 16.59 -18.41 -10.55
C LEU A 60 17.81 -17.89 -11.32
N SER A 61 17.66 -16.92 -12.22
CA SER A 61 18.77 -16.37 -13.00
C SER A 61 19.81 -15.62 -12.16
N THR A 62 19.45 -15.17 -10.96
CA THR A 62 20.36 -14.46 -10.04
C THR A 62 21.43 -15.36 -9.41
N HIS A 63 21.48 -16.65 -9.75
CA HIS A 63 22.52 -17.61 -9.33
C HIS A 63 23.98 -17.17 -9.57
N THR A 64 24.22 -16.09 -10.34
CA THR A 64 25.55 -15.56 -10.63
C THR A 64 25.79 -14.18 -10.01
N LYS A 65 26.03 -14.15 -8.68
CA LYS A 65 27.11 -13.36 -8.04
C LYS A 65 26.94 -13.43 -6.52
N SER A 66 27.89 -14.11 -5.88
CA SER A 66 28.14 -14.17 -4.44
C SER A 66 28.50 -12.82 -3.78
N ALA A 67 28.28 -11.69 -4.46
CA ALA A 67 28.48 -10.36 -3.92
C ALA A 67 27.11 -9.76 -3.61
N CYS A 68 26.95 -9.13 -2.45
CA CYS A 68 25.78 -8.36 -2.05
C CYS A 68 25.55 -7.11 -2.95
N VAL A 69 25.50 -7.30 -4.27
CA VAL A 69 25.40 -6.29 -5.30
C VAL A 69 24.33 -6.74 -6.27
N MET A 70 23.12 -6.23 -6.08
CA MET A 70 22.02 -6.45 -7.01
C MET A 70 22.24 -5.63 -8.28
N LYS A 71 22.01 -6.23 -9.45
CA LYS A 71 22.00 -5.50 -10.72
C LYS A 71 20.88 -4.46 -10.66
N SER A 72 21.22 -3.20 -10.92
CA SER A 72 20.22 -2.13 -11.08
C SER A 72 19.23 -2.53 -12.18
N GLY A 73 17.94 -2.33 -11.92
CA GLY A 73 16.88 -2.63 -12.88
C GLY A 73 16.65 -4.12 -13.15
N LEU A 74 17.01 -5.01 -12.21
CA LEU A 74 16.80 -6.46 -12.36
C LEU A 74 15.36 -6.83 -12.76
N PHE A 75 14.37 -6.10 -12.24
CA PHE A 75 12.96 -6.36 -12.49
C PHE A 75 12.32 -5.37 -13.47
N ASP A 76 13.09 -4.49 -14.12
CA ASP A 76 12.53 -3.37 -14.91
C ASP A 76 11.63 -3.87 -16.04
N ASP A 77 12.08 -4.82 -16.86
CA ASP A 77 11.29 -5.35 -17.99
C ASP A 77 10.03 -6.08 -17.50
N PHE A 78 10.16 -6.89 -16.44
CA PHE A 78 9.03 -7.62 -15.86
C PHE A 78 7.98 -6.66 -15.30
N VAL A 79 8.41 -5.68 -14.51
CA VAL A 79 7.52 -4.65 -13.95
C VAL A 79 6.86 -3.83 -15.05
N TYR A 80 7.62 -3.42 -16.06
CA TYR A 80 7.10 -2.69 -17.22
C TYR A 80 5.98 -3.46 -17.90
N GLN A 81 6.19 -4.76 -18.18
CA GLN A 81 5.17 -5.61 -18.80
C GLN A 81 3.90 -5.73 -17.94
N LEU A 82 4.02 -5.83 -16.62
CA LEU A 82 2.85 -5.86 -15.73
C LEU A 82 2.05 -4.54 -15.78
N PHE A 83 2.72 -3.40 -15.83
CA PHE A 83 2.03 -2.12 -16.01
C PHE A 83 1.39 -1.98 -17.41
N GLU A 84 2.02 -2.50 -18.47
CA GLU A 84 1.42 -2.53 -19.80
C GLU A 84 0.14 -3.39 -19.82
N LEU A 85 0.16 -4.57 -19.18
CA LEU A 85 -1.03 -5.41 -19.04
C LEU A 85 -2.16 -4.67 -18.32
N GLU A 86 -1.85 -3.97 -17.23
CA GLU A 86 -2.83 -3.17 -16.50
C GLU A 86 -3.42 -2.06 -17.37
N GLN A 87 -2.58 -1.29 -18.06
CA GLN A 87 -3.01 -0.19 -18.92
C GLN A 87 -3.93 -0.67 -20.06
N GLN A 88 -3.63 -1.82 -20.66
CA GLN A 88 -4.48 -2.43 -21.70
C GLN A 88 -5.86 -2.85 -21.19
N GLN A 89 -6.01 -3.18 -19.89
CA GLN A 89 -7.33 -3.45 -19.31
C GLN A 89 -8.07 -2.14 -19.01
N GLN A 90 -7.37 -1.15 -18.45
CA GLN A 90 -7.95 0.15 -18.11
C GLN A 90 -8.46 0.92 -19.32
N GLN A 91 -7.87 0.75 -20.50
CA GLN A 91 -8.39 1.38 -21.72
C GLN A 91 -9.72 0.76 -22.18
N ARG A 92 -10.04 -0.48 -21.77
CA ARG A 92 -11.27 -1.18 -22.15
C ARG A 92 -12.46 -0.82 -21.27
N HIS A 93 -12.20 -0.43 -20.02
CA HIS A 93 -13.21 0.01 -19.08
C HIS A 93 -13.02 1.49 -18.81
N HIS A 94 -14.00 2.33 -19.11
CA HIS A 94 -13.92 3.78 -18.93
C HIS A 94 -13.92 4.16 -17.42
N THR A 95 -12.87 3.77 -16.69
CA THR A 95 -12.69 4.03 -15.27
C THR A 95 -12.21 5.45 -15.07
N ILE A 96 -12.86 6.17 -14.15
CA ILE A 96 -12.45 7.49 -13.68
C ILE A 96 -10.99 7.39 -13.24
N GLN A 97 -10.13 8.25 -13.78
CA GLN A 97 -8.73 8.32 -13.42
C GLN A 97 -8.63 8.69 -11.93
N THR A 98 -8.44 7.68 -11.08
CA THR A 98 -8.13 7.88 -9.68
C THR A 98 -6.76 8.53 -9.61
N GLU A 99 -6.70 9.69 -8.97
CA GLU A 99 -5.47 10.44 -8.73
C GLU A 99 -4.37 9.51 -8.17
N GLN A 100 -3.12 9.71 -8.60
CA GLN A 100 -2.00 8.86 -8.18
C GLN A 100 -1.41 9.33 -6.84
N TYR A 101 -1.26 8.39 -5.92
CA TYR A 101 -0.71 8.59 -4.59
C TYR A 101 0.64 7.90 -4.47
N PHE A 102 1.63 8.66 -4.05
CA PHE A 102 2.91 8.20 -3.50
C PHE A 102 2.83 8.27 -1.98
N HIS A 103 3.76 7.61 -1.30
CA HIS A 103 3.81 7.71 0.16
C HIS A 103 5.19 7.44 0.73
N SER A 104 5.40 7.93 1.95
CA SER A 104 6.60 7.63 2.72
C SER A 104 6.27 7.55 4.20
N GLN A 105 6.61 6.43 4.82
CA GLN A 105 6.48 6.21 6.27
C GLN A 105 5.02 6.23 6.79
N VAL A 106 4.05 5.94 5.92
CA VAL A 106 2.61 5.89 6.24
C VAL A 106 1.91 4.65 5.62
N MET A 107 2.67 3.56 5.41
CA MET A 107 2.20 2.36 4.69
C MET A 107 0.86 1.81 5.19
N ASN A 108 0.66 1.74 6.52
CA ASN A 108 -0.58 1.19 7.09
C ASN A 108 -1.82 2.01 6.70
N ILE A 109 -1.67 3.34 6.68
CA ILE A 109 -2.73 4.28 6.28
C ILE A 109 -3.02 4.14 4.79
N ILE A 110 -1.98 4.01 3.96
CA ILE A 110 -2.13 3.83 2.50
C ILE A 110 -2.80 2.50 2.17
N ARG A 111 -2.39 1.40 2.80
CA ARG A 111 -3.08 0.10 2.65
C ARG A 111 -4.51 0.15 3.17
N GLY A 112 -4.77 0.92 4.22
CA GLY A 112 -6.12 1.27 4.67
C GLY A 112 -6.96 1.93 3.59
N MET A 113 -6.54 3.11 3.17
CA MET A 113 -7.34 3.98 2.33
C MET A 113 -7.33 3.53 0.86
N CYS A 114 -6.16 3.30 0.27
CA CYS A 114 -6.08 2.98 -1.15
C CYS A 114 -6.48 1.52 -1.41
N LYS A 115 -5.91 0.56 -0.68
CA LYS A 115 -6.13 -0.88 -0.94
C LYS A 115 -7.45 -1.41 -0.36
N ARG A 116 -7.77 -1.12 0.90
CA ARG A 116 -8.99 -1.65 1.55
C ARG A 116 -10.25 -0.86 1.21
N LEU A 117 -10.18 0.48 1.17
CA LEU A 117 -11.33 1.34 0.88
C LEU A 117 -11.45 1.75 -0.60
N GLY A 118 -10.40 1.58 -1.42
CA GLY A 118 -10.44 1.92 -2.83
C GLY A 118 -10.50 3.43 -3.13
N VAL A 119 -10.15 4.30 -2.17
CA VAL A 119 -10.34 5.76 -2.31
C VAL A 119 -9.18 6.48 -3.00
N CYS A 120 -8.09 5.76 -3.28
CA CYS A 120 -6.92 6.28 -3.95
C CYS A 120 -6.18 5.17 -4.69
N ARG A 121 -5.37 5.56 -5.68
CA ARG A 121 -4.48 4.65 -6.40
C ARG A 121 -3.06 4.85 -5.91
N SER A 122 -2.51 3.88 -5.20
CA SER A 122 -1.09 3.81 -4.83
C SER A 122 -0.36 2.72 -5.60
N LEU A 123 0.96 2.61 -5.46
CA LEU A 123 1.73 1.53 -6.06
C LEU A 123 1.14 0.16 -5.70
N GLU A 124 0.78 -0.05 -4.44
CA GLU A 124 0.23 -1.31 -3.92
C GLU A 124 -1.13 -1.69 -4.53
N THR A 125 -1.84 -0.74 -5.15
CA THR A 125 -3.12 -0.98 -5.84
C THR A 125 -2.96 -1.18 -7.36
N THR A 126 -1.77 -0.97 -7.90
CA THR A 126 -1.44 -1.30 -9.30
C THR A 126 -1.34 -2.81 -9.48
N PHE A 127 -1.39 -3.32 -10.70
CA PHE A 127 -1.25 -4.76 -10.93
C PHE A 127 0.08 -5.33 -10.35
N PRO A 128 1.28 -4.79 -10.66
CA PRO A 128 2.51 -5.28 -10.06
C PRO A 128 2.56 -5.12 -8.53
N GLY A 129 2.05 -4.01 -7.98
CA GLY A 129 2.01 -3.83 -6.53
C GLY A 129 1.08 -4.82 -5.86
N TYR A 130 -0.13 -5.00 -6.38
CA TYR A 130 -1.14 -5.89 -5.84
C TYR A 130 -0.66 -7.35 -5.79
N LEU A 131 0.02 -7.83 -6.83
CA LEU A 131 0.59 -9.18 -6.87
C LEU A 131 1.58 -9.42 -5.72
N PHE A 132 2.46 -8.47 -5.44
CA PHE A 132 3.63 -8.68 -4.57
C PHE A 132 3.56 -7.95 -3.22
N ASP A 133 2.53 -7.14 -2.95
CA ASP A 133 2.39 -6.40 -1.69
C ASP A 133 2.39 -7.34 -0.49
N GLU A 134 3.14 -6.97 0.55
CA GLU A 134 3.32 -7.76 1.78
C GLU A 134 4.07 -9.09 1.62
N LEU A 135 4.55 -9.43 0.42
CA LEU A 135 5.32 -10.65 0.19
C LEU A 135 6.81 -10.41 0.39
N ASN A 136 7.46 -11.37 1.04
CA ASN A 136 8.91 -11.38 1.25
C ASN A 136 9.46 -12.75 0.82
N TRP A 137 9.94 -12.83 -0.41
CA TRP A 137 10.50 -14.07 -0.97
C TRP A 137 11.90 -14.42 -0.47
N CYS A 138 12.40 -13.73 0.57
CA CYS A 138 13.50 -14.19 1.41
C CYS A 138 13.04 -14.92 2.68
N ASN A 139 11.73 -15.02 2.93
CA ASN A 139 11.18 -15.82 4.01
C ASN A 139 11.07 -17.29 3.59
N GLY A 140 11.93 -18.17 4.12
CA GLY A 140 11.91 -19.60 3.82
C GLY A 140 10.57 -20.30 4.11
N SER A 141 9.83 -19.84 5.12
CA SER A 141 8.47 -20.36 5.39
C SER A 141 7.48 -20.03 4.28
N LEU A 142 7.64 -18.89 3.60
CA LEU A 142 6.79 -18.48 2.49
C LEU A 142 7.14 -19.23 1.21
N THR A 143 8.42 -19.53 0.99
CA THR A 143 8.90 -20.16 -0.26
C THR A 143 8.90 -21.69 -0.21
N GLY A 144 8.44 -22.30 0.89
CA GLY A 144 8.57 -23.74 1.11
C GLY A 144 10.04 -24.19 1.18
N ASN A 145 10.92 -23.31 1.68
CA ASN A 145 12.38 -23.43 1.64
C ASN A 145 12.98 -23.61 0.24
N THR A 146 12.23 -23.25 -0.81
CA THR A 146 12.78 -23.12 -2.15
C THR A 146 13.95 -22.14 -2.09
N LYS A 147 15.13 -22.62 -2.45
CA LYS A 147 16.33 -21.80 -2.57
C LYS A 147 16.29 -21.09 -3.92
N TYR A 148 15.60 -19.96 -3.95
CA TYR A 148 15.79 -19.01 -5.03
C TYR A 148 17.26 -18.60 -5.06
N GLY A 149 17.85 -18.43 -6.25
CA GLY A 149 19.23 -17.98 -6.44
C GLY A 149 19.45 -16.53 -6.02
N THR A 150 18.65 -16.05 -5.07
CA THR A 150 18.50 -14.68 -4.64
C THR A 150 19.45 -14.36 -3.50
N VAL A 151 19.93 -13.14 -3.51
CA VAL A 151 20.78 -12.58 -2.45
C VAL A 151 19.91 -12.22 -1.24
N CYS A 152 19.45 -13.26 -0.52
CA CYS A 152 18.75 -13.14 0.74
C CYS A 152 19.79 -13.16 1.88
N GLY A 153 19.72 -12.19 2.80
CA GLY A 153 20.66 -12.09 3.92
C GLY A 153 21.80 -11.06 3.77
N CYS A 154 21.81 -10.29 2.68
CA CYS A 154 22.60 -9.06 2.61
C CYS A 154 21.84 -7.87 3.23
N ASP A 155 22.55 -6.76 3.49
CA ASP A 155 21.94 -5.52 3.99
C ASP A 155 20.66 -5.14 3.22
N TYR A 156 19.73 -4.44 3.87
CA TYR A 156 18.42 -4.07 3.29
C TYR A 156 18.49 -3.52 1.85
N LYS A 157 19.56 -2.77 1.52
CA LYS A 157 19.78 -2.14 0.20
C LYS A 157 20.13 -3.15 -0.91
N SER A 158 20.60 -4.34 -0.57
CA SER A 158 21.06 -5.39 -1.49
C SER A 158 20.18 -6.65 -1.46
N ASN A 159 19.01 -6.56 -0.83
CA ASN A 159 18.00 -7.61 -0.89
C ASN A 159 17.24 -7.56 -2.24
N VAL A 160 17.02 -8.72 -2.86
CA VAL A 160 16.20 -8.89 -4.07
C VAL A 160 14.78 -8.32 -3.93
N VAL A 161 14.20 -8.36 -2.72
CA VAL A 161 12.89 -7.75 -2.43
C VAL A 161 12.94 -6.25 -2.65
N HIS A 162 14.00 -5.62 -2.18
CA HIS A 162 14.21 -4.19 -2.38
C HIS A 162 14.36 -3.89 -3.88
N ALA A 163 15.13 -4.68 -4.62
CA ALA A 163 15.34 -4.48 -6.06
C ALA A 163 14.03 -4.49 -6.86
N PHE A 164 13.10 -5.41 -6.56
CA PHE A 164 11.76 -5.39 -7.17
C PHE A 164 11.02 -4.09 -6.89
N TRP A 165 10.96 -3.67 -5.63
CA TRP A 165 10.27 -2.45 -5.26
C TRP A 165 10.93 -1.19 -5.84
N GLN A 166 12.25 -1.19 -6.07
CA GLN A 166 12.93 -0.11 -6.80
C GLN A 166 12.43 -0.02 -8.25
N SER A 167 12.38 -1.15 -8.97
CA SER A 167 11.84 -1.20 -10.34
C SER A 167 10.37 -0.78 -10.39
N ALA A 168 9.54 -1.31 -9.48
CA ALA A 168 8.12 -0.99 -9.37
C ALA A 168 7.87 0.51 -9.08
N SER A 169 8.60 1.07 -8.12
CA SER A 169 8.51 2.49 -7.76
C SER A 169 8.96 3.39 -8.91
N ALA A 170 10.05 3.02 -9.59
CA ALA A 170 10.55 3.77 -10.73
C ALA A 170 9.54 3.82 -11.88
N GLU A 171 8.97 2.67 -12.23
CA GLU A 171 7.99 2.60 -13.32
C GLU A 171 6.68 3.30 -12.97
N TYR A 172 6.21 3.18 -11.72
CA TYR A 172 5.06 3.92 -11.23
C TYR A 172 5.25 5.44 -11.32
N ALA A 173 6.44 5.93 -10.97
CA ALA A 173 6.78 7.34 -11.09
C ALA A 173 6.88 7.82 -12.55
N ARG A 174 7.42 7.00 -13.47
CA ARG A 174 7.46 7.35 -14.91
C ARG A 174 6.07 7.51 -15.53
N ARG A 175 5.10 6.73 -15.03
CA ARG A 175 3.70 6.76 -15.46
C ARG A 175 2.87 7.85 -14.78
N ALA A 176 3.45 8.58 -13.82
CA ALA A 176 2.77 9.66 -13.12
C ALA A 176 2.29 10.76 -14.08
N SER A 177 1.03 11.17 -13.97
CA SER A 177 0.47 12.26 -14.78
C SER A 177 -0.63 13.05 -14.07
N GLY A 178 -0.86 14.28 -14.51
CA GLY A 178 -1.85 15.19 -13.94
C GLY A 178 -1.47 15.68 -12.55
N ASN A 179 -2.47 15.83 -11.69
CA ASN A 179 -2.28 16.16 -10.27
C ASN A 179 -2.00 14.89 -9.48
N ILE A 180 -0.86 14.86 -8.80
CA ILE A 180 -0.44 13.73 -7.98
C ILE A 180 -0.35 14.13 -6.52
N PHE A 181 -0.40 13.12 -5.66
CA PHE A 181 -0.37 13.29 -4.21
C PHE A 181 0.79 12.50 -3.62
N VAL A 182 1.40 13.02 -2.56
CA VAL A 182 2.30 12.25 -1.70
C VAL A 182 1.83 12.34 -0.26
N VAL A 183 1.60 11.19 0.37
CA VAL A 183 1.22 11.12 1.78
C VAL A 183 2.48 10.93 2.60
N LEU A 184 2.76 11.87 3.50
CA LEU A 184 3.96 11.87 4.33
C LEU A 184 3.58 11.81 5.81
N ASN A 185 4.45 11.20 6.62
CA ASN A 185 4.28 11.14 8.06
C ASN A 185 4.76 12.45 8.70
N GLY A 186 3.86 13.27 9.24
CA GLY A 186 4.17 14.50 9.97
C GLY A 186 4.62 14.25 11.41
N SER A 187 4.44 13.03 11.93
CA SER A 187 4.83 12.64 13.30
C SER A 187 6.29 12.17 13.42
N VAL A 188 7.11 12.37 12.39
CA VAL A 188 8.55 12.02 12.40
C VAL A 188 9.42 13.25 12.14
N LYS A 189 10.69 13.20 12.57
CA LYS A 189 11.64 14.32 12.45
C LYS A 189 11.82 14.85 11.02
N ALA A 190 11.74 13.98 10.01
CA ALA A 190 11.89 14.33 8.61
C ALA A 190 10.82 13.60 7.76
N PRO A 191 9.66 14.23 7.51
CA PRO A 191 8.60 13.67 6.69
C PRO A 191 9.07 13.37 5.26
N PHE A 192 9.81 14.31 4.68
CA PHE A 192 10.56 14.11 3.44
C PHE A 192 12.02 13.77 3.75
N ASN A 193 12.55 12.77 3.04
CA ASN A 193 13.95 12.37 3.14
C ASN A 193 14.41 11.88 1.75
N GLU A 194 15.40 12.56 1.20
CA GLU A 194 15.94 12.27 -0.14
C GLU A 194 16.54 10.86 -0.28
N ASN A 195 16.88 10.20 0.83
CA ASN A 195 17.46 8.85 0.82
C ASN A 195 16.41 7.72 0.87
N LYS A 196 15.13 8.05 1.10
CA LYS A 196 14.01 7.07 1.05
C LYS A 196 13.55 6.87 -0.41
N THR A 197 12.81 5.79 -0.68
CA THR A 197 12.32 5.43 -2.03
C THR A 197 11.69 6.60 -2.77
N PHE A 198 10.76 7.33 -2.13
CA PHE A 198 10.13 8.50 -2.75
C PHE A 198 11.15 9.57 -3.17
N GLY A 199 12.04 9.99 -2.28
CA GLY A 199 13.03 11.01 -2.59
C GLY A 199 14.11 10.56 -3.56
N LYS A 200 14.56 9.30 -3.46
CA LYS A 200 15.70 8.77 -4.20
C LYS A 200 15.35 8.25 -5.59
N ILE A 201 14.17 7.65 -5.74
CA ILE A 201 13.79 6.88 -6.93
C ILE A 201 12.62 7.55 -7.64
N GLU A 202 11.55 7.85 -6.90
CA GLU A 202 10.29 8.30 -7.51
C GLU A 202 10.36 9.77 -7.93
N LEU A 203 10.74 10.66 -7.00
CA LEU A 203 10.80 12.11 -7.20
C LEU A 203 11.63 12.52 -8.43
N PRO A 204 12.84 11.96 -8.69
CA PRO A 204 13.63 12.34 -9.87
C PRO A 204 12.98 11.97 -11.22
N LEU A 205 12.05 11.01 -11.22
CA LEU A 205 11.37 10.50 -12.42
C LEU A 205 10.07 11.26 -12.72
N LEU A 206 9.59 12.10 -11.80
CA LEU A 206 8.47 13.00 -12.04
C LEU A 206 8.90 14.14 -12.97
N LYS A 207 8.14 14.39 -14.04
CA LYS A 207 8.48 15.39 -15.07
C LYS A 207 7.29 16.27 -15.44
N HIS A 208 7.51 17.58 -15.46
CA HIS A 208 6.64 18.54 -16.15
C HIS A 208 6.79 18.37 -17.68
N PRO A 209 5.74 18.56 -18.51
CA PRO A 209 4.36 18.92 -18.16
C PRO A 209 3.44 17.73 -17.85
N ARG A 210 3.98 16.49 -17.84
CA ARG A 210 3.16 15.31 -17.60
C ARG A 210 2.54 15.35 -16.20
N VAL A 211 3.34 15.69 -15.19
CA VAL A 211 2.88 16.01 -13.84
C VAL A 211 2.61 17.51 -13.76
N GLN A 212 1.38 17.88 -13.41
CA GLN A 212 0.88 19.27 -13.39
C GLN A 212 1.00 19.92 -12.00
N GLN A 213 0.90 19.13 -10.94
CA GLN A 213 1.09 19.58 -9.55
C GLN A 213 1.38 18.37 -8.66
N LEU A 214 2.23 18.56 -7.66
CA LEU A 214 2.39 17.62 -6.55
C LEU A 214 1.83 18.22 -5.27
N THR A 215 0.86 17.54 -4.66
CA THR A 215 0.26 17.93 -3.39
C THR A 215 0.69 16.98 -2.27
N VAL A 216 1.40 17.49 -1.27
CA VAL A 216 1.68 16.77 -0.02
C VAL A 216 0.43 16.74 0.85
N LYS A 217 0.11 15.56 1.34
CA LYS A 217 -0.85 15.31 2.40
C LYS A 217 -0.07 14.89 3.64
N LEU A 218 0.17 15.83 4.56
CA LEU A 218 0.99 15.59 5.75
C LEU A 218 0.10 15.05 6.87
N VAL A 219 0.25 13.77 7.18
CA VAL A 219 -0.62 13.06 8.12
C VAL A 219 0.09 12.89 9.45
N HIS A 220 -0.59 13.28 10.52
CA HIS A 220 -0.13 13.05 11.88
C HIS A 220 -0.84 11.89 12.55
N SER A 221 -0.09 11.19 13.39
CA SER A 221 -0.63 10.27 14.39
C SER A 221 -1.67 10.96 15.26
N LEU A 222 -2.68 10.20 15.69
CA LEU A 222 -3.64 10.64 16.70
C LEU A 222 -3.04 10.67 18.12
N GLU A 223 -1.84 10.13 18.31
CA GLU A 223 -1.08 10.25 19.55
C GLU A 223 -0.34 11.58 19.64
N ASP A 224 -0.17 12.08 20.86
CA ASP A 224 0.67 13.25 21.10
C ASP A 224 2.15 12.87 20.88
N VAL A 225 2.81 13.59 19.98
CA VAL A 225 4.19 13.32 19.57
C VAL A 225 5.01 14.59 19.58
N ASN A 226 6.16 14.55 20.26
CA ASN A 226 7.07 15.70 20.41
C ASN A 226 7.70 16.19 19.08
N ASN A 227 7.64 15.41 18.00
CA ASN A 227 8.33 15.69 16.73
C ASN A 227 7.37 16.06 15.60
N ARG A 228 6.24 16.68 15.92
CA ARG A 228 5.21 17.09 14.97
C ARG A 228 5.78 18.13 13.99
N GLN A 229 5.87 17.77 12.71
CA GLN A 229 6.32 18.64 11.61
C GLN A 229 5.12 19.21 10.87
N THR A 230 5.23 20.43 10.35
CA THR A 230 4.13 21.05 9.58
C THR A 230 4.52 21.17 8.11
N CYS A 231 3.59 21.64 7.28
CA CYS A 231 3.91 22.02 5.90
C CYS A 231 5.00 23.09 5.77
N GLU A 232 5.28 23.84 6.85
CA GLU A 232 6.34 24.86 6.91
C GLU A 232 7.70 24.28 7.32
N SER A 233 7.77 23.01 7.72
CA SER A 233 9.02 22.37 8.16
C SER A 233 10.09 22.33 7.06
N TRP A 234 11.36 22.42 7.46
CA TRP A 234 12.50 22.50 6.55
C TRP A 234 12.55 21.39 5.49
N SER A 235 12.26 20.13 5.85
CA SER A 235 12.26 19.03 4.89
C SER A 235 11.18 19.17 3.80
N LEU A 236 10.07 19.85 4.09
CA LEU A 236 9.00 20.11 3.12
C LEU A 236 9.38 21.27 2.21
N GLN A 237 10.08 22.27 2.74
CA GLN A 237 10.69 23.33 1.92
C GLN A 237 11.76 22.77 0.97
N GLU A 238 12.56 21.79 1.43
CA GLU A 238 13.52 21.08 0.59
C GLU A 238 12.83 20.37 -0.59
N LEU A 239 11.74 19.65 -0.32
CA LEU A 239 10.92 19.03 -1.36
C LEU A 239 10.35 20.07 -2.34
N ALA A 240 9.80 21.17 -1.83
CA ALA A 240 9.28 22.27 -2.64
C ALA A 240 10.35 22.84 -3.59
N ASN A 241 11.58 23.06 -3.08
CA ASN A 241 12.70 23.54 -3.87
C ASN A 241 13.12 22.56 -4.97
N LYS A 242 13.14 21.24 -4.68
CA LYS A 242 13.44 20.20 -5.67
C LYS A 242 12.36 20.12 -6.77
N LEU A 243 11.10 20.35 -6.45
CA LEU A 243 10.00 20.37 -7.43
C LEU A 243 10.00 21.65 -8.27
N ASN A 244 10.29 22.79 -7.64
CA ASN A 244 10.38 24.07 -8.33
C ASN A 244 11.49 24.07 -9.39
N SER A 245 12.65 23.43 -9.12
CA SER A 245 13.74 23.32 -10.10
C SER A 245 13.39 22.53 -11.36
N VAL A 246 12.33 21.70 -11.30
CA VAL A 246 11.80 20.93 -12.44
C VAL A 246 10.41 21.41 -12.89
N HIS A 247 10.02 22.61 -12.48
CA HIS A 247 8.77 23.28 -12.87
C HIS A 247 7.49 22.51 -12.50
N ILE A 248 7.51 21.75 -11.41
CA ILE A 248 6.31 21.10 -10.87
C ILE A 248 5.79 21.96 -9.70
N PRO A 249 4.58 22.54 -9.81
CA PRO A 249 3.93 23.25 -8.71
C PRO A 249 3.79 22.37 -7.46
N PHE A 250 4.07 22.98 -6.30
CA PHE A 250 4.02 22.33 -5.00
C PHE A 250 2.87 22.89 -4.16
N ARG A 251 2.12 21.99 -3.51
CA ARG A 251 1.14 22.32 -2.47
C ARG A 251 1.33 21.39 -1.29
N CYS A 252 1.04 21.85 -0.07
CA CYS A 252 1.04 21.02 1.12
C CYS A 252 -0.22 21.27 1.96
N ILE A 253 -0.77 20.21 2.55
CA ILE A 253 -1.95 20.24 3.41
C ILE A 253 -1.62 19.49 4.70
N ASP A 254 -1.67 20.20 5.83
CA ASP A 254 -1.57 19.63 7.17
C ASP A 254 -2.89 18.93 7.55
N ASP A 255 -2.80 17.68 8.01
CA ASP A 255 -3.92 16.84 8.45
C ASP A 255 -5.19 16.94 7.58
N PRO A 256 -5.14 16.47 6.33
CA PRO A 256 -6.33 16.42 5.49
C PRO A 256 -7.43 15.59 6.18
N LEU A 257 -8.67 16.10 6.14
CA LEU A 257 -9.80 15.51 6.87
C LEU A 257 -10.04 14.05 6.49
N GLU A 258 -9.85 13.67 5.24
CA GLU A 258 -10.02 12.29 4.77
C GLU A 258 -9.08 11.30 5.47
N PHE A 259 -7.84 11.71 5.77
CA PHE A 259 -6.88 10.89 6.52
C PHE A 259 -7.17 10.91 8.01
N ARG A 260 -7.61 12.05 8.56
CA ARG A 260 -8.04 12.14 9.96
C ARG A 260 -9.26 11.26 10.22
N HIS A 261 -10.28 11.33 9.38
CA HIS A 261 -11.46 10.48 9.48
C HIS A 261 -11.09 8.99 9.42
N TYR A 262 -10.21 8.59 8.48
CA TYR A 262 -9.73 7.21 8.41
C TYR A 262 -9.08 6.76 9.72
N GLN A 263 -8.16 7.54 10.27
CA GLN A 263 -7.50 7.20 11.54
C GLN A 263 -8.49 7.12 12.72
N CYS A 264 -9.54 7.96 12.70
CA CYS A 264 -10.58 7.96 13.72
C CYS A 264 -11.55 6.79 13.64
N ILE A 265 -11.69 6.13 12.48
CA ILE A 265 -12.41 4.86 12.37
C ILE A 265 -11.66 3.78 13.17
N GLU A 266 -10.33 3.76 13.09
CA GLU A 266 -9.51 2.80 13.83
C GLU A 266 -9.44 3.12 15.34
N ASN A 267 -9.44 4.40 15.71
CA ASN A 267 -9.28 4.85 17.10
C ASN A 267 -10.25 5.99 17.48
N PRO A 268 -11.57 5.72 17.61
CA PRO A 268 -12.59 6.76 17.77
C PRO A 268 -12.52 7.51 19.10
N GLY A 269 -11.91 6.93 20.13
CA GLY A 269 -11.82 7.53 21.48
C GLY A 269 -10.78 8.64 21.64
N LYS A 270 -10.00 8.96 20.59
CA LYS A 270 -8.97 10.01 20.66
C LYS A 270 -9.60 11.40 20.62
N GLN A 271 -9.00 12.35 21.35
CA GLN A 271 -9.50 13.73 21.40
C GLN A 271 -9.58 14.37 20.01
N LEU A 272 -8.60 14.10 19.14
CA LEU A 272 -8.56 14.57 17.75
C LEU A 272 -9.68 13.99 16.86
N CYS A 273 -10.44 13.01 17.36
CA CYS A 273 -11.59 12.40 16.69
C CYS A 273 -12.94 12.92 17.18
N GLN A 274 -12.94 13.88 18.10
CA GLN A 274 -14.14 14.61 18.50
C GLN A 274 -14.44 15.68 17.45
N PHE A 275 -14.95 15.26 16.30
CA PHE A 275 -15.45 16.18 15.29
C PHE A 275 -16.61 16.96 15.89
N SER A 276 -16.60 18.29 15.75
CA SER A 276 -17.77 19.08 16.12
C SER A 276 -18.96 18.54 15.34
N ALA A 277 -20.01 18.11 16.04
CA ALA A 277 -21.29 17.91 15.39
C ALA A 277 -21.61 19.25 14.71
N SER A 278 -21.79 19.23 13.39
CA SER A 278 -22.33 20.41 12.72
C SER A 278 -23.61 20.72 13.48
N THR A 279 -23.65 21.88 14.14
CA THR A 279 -24.87 22.37 14.75
C THR A 279 -25.84 22.48 13.59
N ARG A 280 -26.72 21.48 13.40
CA ARG A 280 -27.98 21.71 12.70
C ARG A 280 -28.56 22.89 13.45
N SER A 281 -28.54 24.03 12.78
CA SER A 281 -28.96 25.31 13.32
C SER A 281 -30.21 25.07 14.18
N ASN A 282 -30.12 25.34 15.48
CA ASN A 282 -31.23 25.29 16.44
C ASN A 282 -32.34 26.32 16.10
N VAL A 283 -32.34 26.88 14.88
CA VAL A 283 -33.38 27.77 14.36
C VAL A 283 -34.67 26.98 14.12
N GLU A 284 -34.64 25.69 13.78
CA GLU A 284 -35.87 24.90 13.69
C GLU A 284 -36.47 24.58 15.07
N THR A 285 -35.65 24.30 16.09
CA THR A 285 -36.16 24.02 17.45
C THR A 285 -36.76 25.27 18.12
N LEU A 286 -36.27 26.47 17.82
CA LEU A 286 -36.85 27.71 18.32
C LEU A 286 -38.20 28.05 17.67
N LEU A 287 -38.40 27.68 16.40
CA LEU A 287 -39.65 27.93 15.67
C LEU A 287 -40.79 26.97 16.08
N ILE A 288 -40.48 25.81 16.66
CA ILE A 288 -41.48 24.85 17.15
C ILE A 288 -41.97 25.21 18.57
N LEU A 289 -41.22 26.02 19.33
CA LEU A 289 -41.61 26.46 20.67
C LEU A 289 -42.42 27.76 20.68
N PHE A 290 -42.34 28.58 19.63
CA PHE A 290 -43.13 29.82 19.53
C PHE A 290 -44.67 29.61 19.48
N PRO A 291 -45.21 28.60 18.77
CA PRO A 291 -46.66 28.36 18.73
C PRO A 291 -47.21 27.83 20.07
N LEU A 292 -46.42 27.08 20.84
CA LEU A 292 -46.84 26.50 22.12
C LEU A 292 -46.94 27.56 23.23
N VAL A 293 -46.05 28.56 23.23
CA VAL A 293 -46.13 29.70 24.16
C VAL A 293 -47.34 30.59 23.85
N ILE A 294 -47.68 30.77 22.57
CA ILE A 294 -48.87 31.53 22.16
C ILE A 294 -50.16 30.79 22.53
N CYS A 295 -50.23 29.46 22.38
CA CYS A 295 -51.41 28.69 22.81
C CYS A 295 -51.67 28.77 24.32
N LEU A 296 -50.63 28.80 25.15
CA LEU A 296 -50.76 28.84 26.60
C LEU A 296 -51.20 30.21 27.12
N THR A 297 -50.84 31.31 26.46
CA THR A 297 -51.27 32.67 26.85
C THR A 297 -52.72 32.97 26.45
N PHE A 298 -53.26 32.33 25.42
CA PHE A 298 -54.69 32.46 25.09
C PHE A 298 -55.59 31.61 25.99
N TYR A 299 -55.12 30.46 26.49
CA TYR A 299 -55.91 29.61 27.39
C TYR A 299 -56.12 30.24 28.77
N THR A 300 -55.15 31.01 29.29
CA THR A 300 -55.27 31.71 30.58
C THR A 300 -56.05 33.04 30.50
N SER A 301 -56.40 33.50 29.29
CA SER A 301 -57.19 34.72 29.06
C SER A 301 -58.70 34.45 28.93
N MET A 302 -59.10 33.18 28.81
CA MET A 302 -60.50 32.75 28.62
C MET A 302 -61.13 32.03 29.82
N ASN A 303 -60.49 32.04 30.99
CA ASN A 303 -61.06 31.58 32.26
C ASN A 303 -61.00 32.67 33.32
#